data_AF-A0A2K3JI87-F1
#
_entry.id   AF-A0A2K3JI87-F1
#
_cell.length_a   1.000
_cell.length_b   1.000
_cell.length_c   1.000
_cell.angle_alpha   90.00
_cell.angle_beta   90.00
_cell.angle_gamma   90.00
#
_symmetry.space_group_name_H-M   'P 1'
#
loop_
_entity.id
_entity.type
_entity.pdbx_description
1 polymer ?
#
loop_
_entity_poly.entity_id
_entity_poly.type
_entity_poly.pdbx_seq_one_letter_code
_entity_poly.pdbx_strand_id
1 'polypeptide(L)'
;MEMDLELTNTETKIKKEMKHFMALNVMSIAFGGIALAFAISSLTVNALSLISTNDSLNLFNLLSNIAISLVVAVFAFWFVISNAEVLSKFEEIQEEKDGEKNFVGEKLTERIIRLIGLYREERPQIKRMILGSKIAGICFLANALIQTILLAINVNSGSVELAPAIGGILVSCIMGVVGFFLPSSFHKYAVCWDERVLKSEDVGRNIASFMEEHS
;
A
#
# COMPACT_ATOMS: atom_id res chain seq x y z
N MET A 1 27.94 -19.61 20.49
CA MET A 1 28.61 -19.07 19.28
C MET A 1 27.83 -19.38 18.01
N GLU A 2 27.58 -20.63 17.61
CA GLU A 2 26.69 -20.93 16.45
C GLU A 2 25.23 -20.48 16.70
N MET A 3 24.70 -20.74 17.90
CA MET A 3 23.34 -20.34 18.29
C MET A 3 23.12 -18.82 18.28
N ASP A 4 24.13 -18.04 18.68
CA ASP A 4 24.08 -16.57 18.68
C ASP A 4 24.10 -15.98 17.24
N LEU A 5 24.75 -16.70 16.32
CA LEU A 5 24.88 -16.35 14.91
C LEU A 5 23.56 -16.60 14.15
N GLU A 6 22.84 -17.67 14.49
CA GLU A 6 21.51 -17.95 13.94
C GLU A 6 20.45 -16.96 14.45
N LEU A 7 20.53 -16.57 15.72
CA LEU A 7 19.64 -15.58 16.33
C LEU A 7 19.81 -14.19 15.68
N THR A 8 21.04 -13.75 15.47
CA THR A 8 21.34 -12.46 14.83
C THR A 8 20.93 -12.42 13.35
N ASN A 9 21.13 -13.50 12.61
CA ASN A 9 20.64 -13.62 11.22
C ASN A 9 19.11 -13.60 11.14
N THR A 10 18.43 -14.24 12.09
CA THR A 10 16.96 -14.27 12.16
C THR A 10 16.41 -12.89 12.50
N GLU A 11 16.98 -12.22 13.50
CA GLU A 11 16.60 -10.86 13.90
C GLU A 11 16.75 -9.84 12.75
N THR A 12 17.88 -9.88 12.04
CA THR A 12 18.12 -8.96 10.91
C THR A 12 17.16 -9.18 9.76
N LYS A 13 16.82 -10.45 9.46
CA LYS A 13 15.82 -10.80 8.45
C LYS A 13 14.43 -10.29 8.82
N ILE A 14 13.99 -10.48 10.06
CA ILE A 14 12.67 -10.02 10.53
C ILE A 14 12.61 -8.49 10.55
N LYS A 15 13.65 -7.81 11.02
CA LYS A 15 13.73 -6.34 10.95
C LYS A 15 13.60 -5.85 9.51
N LYS A 16 14.19 -6.55 8.55
CA LYS A 16 14.04 -6.23 7.13
C LYS A 16 12.61 -6.45 6.65
N GLU A 17 12.00 -7.58 6.98
CA GLU A 17 10.60 -7.91 6.64
C GLU A 17 9.63 -6.84 7.20
N MET A 18 9.78 -6.45 8.47
CA MET A 18 9.02 -5.39 9.13
C MET A 18 9.17 -4.03 8.44
N LYS A 19 10.40 -3.64 8.06
CA LYS A 19 10.62 -2.38 7.33
C LYS A 19 9.93 -2.37 5.97
N HIS A 20 9.92 -3.49 5.26
CA HIS A 20 9.23 -3.58 3.96
C HIS A 20 7.71 -3.55 4.13
N PHE A 21 7.18 -4.16 5.19
CA PHE A 21 5.76 -4.07 5.53
C PHE A 21 5.34 -2.64 5.85
N MET A 22 6.11 -1.94 6.68
CA MET A 22 5.88 -0.54 7.01
C MET A 22 5.94 0.35 5.76
N ALA A 23 6.96 0.16 4.91
CA ALA A 23 7.08 0.89 3.65
C ALA A 23 5.89 0.63 2.71
N LEU A 24 5.39 -0.61 2.64
CA LEU A 24 4.20 -0.93 1.86
C LEU A 24 2.94 -0.24 2.38
N ASN A 25 2.74 -0.22 3.71
CA ASN A 25 1.61 0.47 4.34
C ASN A 25 1.64 1.97 4.07
N VAL A 26 2.78 2.62 4.37
CA VAL A 26 2.95 4.05 4.16
C VAL A 26 2.74 4.44 2.70
N MET A 27 3.28 3.66 1.75
CA MET A 27 3.05 3.91 0.33
C MET A 27 1.59 3.72 -0.10
N SER A 28 0.92 2.69 0.43
CA SER A 28 -0.50 2.45 0.11
C SER A 28 -1.37 3.60 0.61
N ILE A 29 -1.10 4.11 1.82
CA ILE A 29 -1.74 5.32 2.36
C ILE A 29 -1.44 6.54 1.49
N ALA A 30 -0.18 6.75 1.10
CA ALA A 30 0.20 7.86 0.23
C ALA A 30 -0.52 7.81 -1.13
N PHE A 31 -0.59 6.63 -1.75
CA PHE A 31 -1.34 6.45 -3.01
C PHE A 31 -2.84 6.69 -2.85
N GLY A 32 -3.44 6.20 -1.75
CA GLY A 32 -4.84 6.49 -1.44
C GLY A 32 -5.08 7.98 -1.25
N GLY A 33 -4.18 8.69 -0.56
CA GLY A 33 -4.22 10.14 -0.38
C GLY A 33 -4.11 10.92 -1.70
N ILE A 34 -3.21 10.51 -2.59
CA ILE A 34 -3.10 11.12 -3.92
C ILE A 34 -4.36 10.86 -4.75
N ALA A 35 -4.90 9.65 -4.73
CA ALA A 35 -6.16 9.33 -5.42
C ALA A 35 -7.32 10.18 -4.89
N LEU A 36 -7.39 10.40 -3.57
CA LEU A 36 -8.37 11.29 -2.94
C LEU A 36 -8.21 12.73 -3.43
N ALA A 37 -6.97 13.24 -3.46
CA ALA A 37 -6.69 14.60 -3.94
C ALA A 37 -7.10 14.79 -5.41
N PHE A 38 -6.82 13.81 -6.27
CA PHE A 38 -7.27 13.82 -7.67
C PHE A 38 -8.80 13.80 -7.78
N ALA A 39 -9.47 12.98 -6.98
CA ALA A 39 -10.93 12.93 -6.98
C ALA A 39 -11.56 14.27 -6.58
N ILE A 40 -11.02 14.94 -5.55
CA ILE A 40 -11.47 16.27 -5.10
C ILE A 40 -11.18 17.34 -6.15
N SER A 41 -9.99 17.31 -6.76
CA SER A 41 -9.63 18.24 -7.84
C SER A 41 -10.57 18.08 -9.03
N SER A 42 -10.83 16.84 -9.46
CA SER A 42 -11.80 16.51 -10.52
C SER A 42 -13.20 17.00 -10.18
N LEU A 43 -13.68 16.76 -8.95
CA LEU A 43 -14.99 17.25 -8.49
C LEU A 43 -15.09 18.78 -8.61
N THR A 44 -14.04 19.50 -8.21
CA THR A 44 -14.02 20.97 -8.22
C THR A 44 -14.13 21.51 -9.66
N VAL A 45 -13.34 20.96 -10.58
CA VAL A 45 -13.34 21.39 -12.00
C VAL A 45 -14.67 21.08 -12.68
N ASN A 46 -15.22 19.89 -12.44
CA ASN A 46 -16.51 19.49 -13.03
C ASN A 46 -17.69 20.26 -12.42
N ALA A 47 -17.66 20.56 -11.11
CA ALA A 47 -18.69 21.37 -10.45
C ALA A 47 -18.72 22.80 -10.98
N LEU A 48 -17.55 23.42 -11.20
CA LEU A 48 -17.46 24.75 -11.79
C LEU A 48 -18.01 24.76 -13.23
N SER A 49 -17.70 23.71 -14.00
CA SER A 49 -18.16 23.56 -15.38
C SER A 49 -19.68 23.33 -15.49
N LEU A 50 -20.30 22.76 -14.45
CA LEU A 50 -21.76 22.59 -14.37
C LEU A 50 -22.49 23.94 -14.26
N ILE A 51 -21.91 24.90 -13.55
CA ILE A 51 -22.52 26.23 -13.31
C ILE A 51 -22.47 27.09 -14.59
N SER A 52 -21.45 26.89 -15.43
CA SER A 52 -21.21 27.72 -16.62
C SER A 52 -21.87 27.21 -17.91
N THR A 53 -22.44 25.99 -17.91
CA THR A 53 -22.86 25.32 -19.15
C THR A 53 -24.38 25.20 -19.26
N ASN A 54 -24.97 25.75 -20.33
CA ASN A 54 -26.41 25.66 -20.66
C ASN A 54 -26.74 24.51 -21.65
N ASP A 55 -25.78 23.65 -22.00
CA ASP A 55 -25.93 22.64 -23.04
C ASP A 55 -26.27 21.25 -22.47
N SER A 56 -27.45 20.74 -22.81
CA SER A 56 -28.06 19.54 -22.22
C SER A 56 -27.25 18.25 -22.41
N LEU A 57 -26.52 18.11 -23.52
CA LEU A 57 -25.68 16.93 -23.79
C LEU A 57 -24.39 16.92 -22.95
N ASN A 58 -23.85 18.09 -22.62
CA ASN A 58 -22.68 18.19 -21.73
C ASN A 58 -23.04 17.96 -20.27
N LEU A 59 -24.29 18.25 -19.86
CA LEU A 59 -24.75 18.00 -18.49
C LEU A 59 -24.69 16.52 -18.10
N PHE A 60 -25.05 15.60 -19.00
CA PHE A 60 -25.00 14.17 -18.71
C PHE A 60 -23.55 13.67 -18.51
N ASN A 61 -22.63 14.11 -19.36
CA ASN A 61 -21.19 13.79 -19.20
C ASN A 61 -20.61 14.39 -17.92
N LEU A 62 -20.97 15.64 -17.59
CA LEU A 62 -20.51 16.30 -16.36
C LEU A 62 -21.04 15.59 -15.11
N LEU A 63 -22.34 15.25 -15.08
CA LEU A 63 -22.94 14.51 -13.98
C LEU A 63 -22.32 13.12 -13.82
N SER A 64 -22.04 12.43 -14.94
CA SER A 64 -21.33 11.15 -14.93
C SER A 64 -19.92 11.29 -14.33
N ASN A 65 -19.15 12.29 -14.76
CA ASN A 65 -17.80 12.55 -14.23
C ASN A 65 -17.81 12.89 -12.73
N ILE A 66 -18.80 13.66 -12.27
CA ILE A 66 -19.00 13.97 -10.85
C ILE A 66 -19.31 12.68 -10.08
N ALA A 67 -20.23 11.85 -10.56
CA ALA A 67 -20.59 10.60 -9.93
C ALA A 67 -19.40 9.64 -9.84
N ILE A 68 -18.63 9.48 -10.93
CA ILE A 68 -17.41 8.67 -10.95
C ILE A 68 -16.39 9.21 -9.95
N SER A 69 -16.15 10.53 -9.94
CA SER A 69 -15.19 11.15 -9.03
C SER A 69 -15.59 10.95 -7.57
N LEU A 70 -16.89 10.98 -7.26
CA LEU A 70 -17.41 10.75 -5.92
C LEU A 70 -17.23 9.28 -5.49
N VAL A 71 -17.52 8.32 -6.37
CA VAL A 71 -17.27 6.90 -6.13
C VAL A 71 -15.78 6.64 -5.88
N VAL A 72 -14.91 7.23 -6.71
CA VAL A 72 -13.45 7.12 -6.53
C VAL A 72 -13.02 7.75 -5.21
N ALA A 73 -13.55 8.90 -4.81
CA ALA A 73 -13.24 9.53 -3.53
C ALA A 73 -13.62 8.65 -2.34
N VAL A 74 -14.82 8.08 -2.35
CA VAL A 74 -15.29 7.17 -1.27
C VAL A 74 -14.41 5.92 -1.21
N PHE A 75 -14.09 5.33 -2.36
CA PHE A 75 -13.22 4.15 -2.41
C PHE A 75 -11.81 4.47 -1.93
N ALA A 76 -11.22 5.59 -2.37
CA ALA A 76 -9.90 6.03 -1.95
C ALA A 76 -9.86 6.33 -0.44
N PHE A 77 -10.89 6.98 0.10
CA PHE A 77 -11.01 7.25 1.52
C PHE A 77 -11.10 5.97 2.36
N TRP A 78 -11.98 5.05 1.96
CA TRP A 78 -12.10 3.75 2.60
C TRP A 78 -10.80 2.95 2.54
N PHE A 79 -10.12 2.99 1.39
CA PHE A 79 -8.81 2.36 1.23
C PHE A 79 -7.79 2.97 2.20
N VAL A 80 -7.68 4.29 2.31
CA VAL A 80 -6.76 4.97 3.25
C VAL A 80 -7.04 4.55 4.69
N ILE A 81 -8.30 4.58 5.14
CA ILE A 81 -8.67 4.20 6.52
C ILE A 81 -8.28 2.75 6.81
N SER A 82 -8.63 1.83 5.92
CA SER A 82 -8.30 0.41 6.08
C SER A 82 -6.79 0.22 6.21
N ASN A 83 -5.98 0.86 5.37
CA ASN A 83 -4.53 0.79 5.46
C ASN A 83 -3.97 1.43 6.75
N ALA A 84 -4.56 2.53 7.22
CA ALA A 84 -4.17 3.18 8.46
C ALA A 84 -4.44 2.30 9.69
N GLU A 85 -5.54 1.54 9.70
CA GLU A 85 -5.86 0.59 10.77
C GLU A 85 -4.82 -0.55 10.86
N VAL A 86 -4.39 -1.08 9.72
CA VAL A 86 -3.32 -2.10 9.71
C VAL A 86 -1.98 -1.51 10.16
N LEU A 87 -1.70 -0.25 9.81
CA LEU A 87 -0.51 0.44 10.28
C LEU A 87 -0.54 0.66 11.80
N SER A 88 -1.67 1.08 12.38
CA SER A 88 -1.78 1.30 13.83
C SER A 88 -1.61 0.01 14.62
N LYS A 89 -2.24 -1.10 14.16
CA LYS A 89 -2.03 -2.43 14.77
C LYS A 89 -0.56 -2.86 14.72
N PHE A 90 0.16 -2.49 13.67
CA PHE A 90 1.59 -2.78 13.53
C PHE A 90 2.47 -1.88 14.40
N GLU A 91 2.12 -0.60 14.55
CA GLU A 91 2.81 0.33 15.45
C GLU A 91 2.66 -0.08 16.91
N GLU A 92 1.49 -0.57 17.34
CA GLU A 92 1.27 -1.12 18.68
C GLU A 92 2.26 -2.28 19.00
N ILE A 93 2.49 -3.18 18.03
CA ILE A 93 3.48 -4.26 18.16
C ILE A 93 4.92 -3.73 18.20
N GLN A 94 5.17 -2.54 17.65
CA GLN A 94 6.47 -1.87 17.73
C GLN A 94 6.67 -1.08 19.02
N GLU A 95 5.67 -0.38 19.53
CA GLU A 95 5.77 0.61 20.62
C GLU A 95 5.79 0.02 22.02
N GLU A 96 5.47 -1.27 22.20
CA GLU A 96 5.39 -1.94 23.51
C GLU A 96 6.75 -2.12 24.23
N LYS A 97 7.69 -1.17 24.08
CA LYS A 97 9.14 -1.40 24.21
C LYS A 97 9.97 -0.44 25.05
N ASP A 98 9.44 0.58 25.73
CA ASP A 98 10.33 1.45 26.54
C ASP A 98 10.41 1.11 28.04
N GLY A 99 9.65 0.11 28.53
CA GLY A 99 9.54 -0.18 29.96
C GLY A 99 10.52 -1.18 30.59
N GLU A 100 10.89 -2.27 29.92
CA GLU A 100 11.53 -3.40 30.62
C GLU A 100 12.79 -3.98 29.96
N LYS A 101 13.85 -4.04 30.75
CA LYS A 101 15.15 -4.66 30.46
C LYS A 101 15.07 -6.17 30.67
N ASN A 102 14.54 -6.94 29.73
CA ASN A 102 14.63 -8.40 29.77
C ASN A 102 14.82 -9.04 28.38
N PHE A 103 15.48 -10.20 28.40
CA PHE A 103 16.01 -11.05 27.33
C PHE A 103 15.62 -10.74 25.87
N VAL A 104 16.65 -10.48 25.06
CA VAL A 104 16.56 -10.15 23.62
C VAL A 104 15.88 -11.26 22.80
N GLY A 105 16.07 -12.54 23.17
CA GLY A 105 15.53 -13.70 22.42
C GLY A 105 14.04 -13.97 22.63
N GLU A 106 13.55 -13.84 23.87
CA GLU A 106 12.13 -14.07 24.20
C GLU A 106 11.25 -12.95 23.63
N LYS A 107 11.72 -11.69 23.74
CA LYS A 107 11.07 -10.52 23.13
C LYS A 107 11.03 -10.58 21.60
N LEU A 108 12.08 -11.12 20.98
CA LEU A 108 12.10 -11.31 19.52
C LEU A 108 11.03 -12.33 19.12
N THR A 109 10.94 -13.43 19.85
CA THR A 109 9.97 -14.51 19.60
C THR A 109 8.54 -14.01 19.76
N GLU A 110 8.25 -13.28 20.84
CA GLU A 110 6.94 -12.68 21.07
C GLU A 110 6.53 -11.73 19.92
N ARG A 111 7.43 -10.84 19.49
CA ARG A 111 7.18 -9.94 18.35
C ARG A 111 6.90 -10.70 17.06
N ILE A 112 7.66 -11.77 16.79
CA ILE A 112 7.42 -12.61 15.62
C ILE A 112 6.03 -13.21 15.67
N ILE A 113 5.62 -13.75 16.83
CA ILE A 113 4.31 -14.37 17.01
C ILE A 113 3.20 -13.33 16.78
N ARG A 114 3.30 -12.15 17.39
CA ARG A 114 2.32 -11.06 17.22
C ARG A 114 2.25 -10.57 15.76
N LEU A 115 3.39 -10.43 15.08
CA LEU A 115 3.44 -10.06 13.66
C LEU A 115 2.83 -11.11 12.74
N ILE A 116 3.10 -12.39 13.00
CA ILE A 116 2.50 -13.50 12.24
C ILE A 116 0.99 -13.58 12.52
N GLY A 117 0.57 -13.33 13.76
CA GLY A 117 -0.84 -13.20 14.14
C GLY A 117 -1.55 -12.10 13.36
N LEU A 118 -0.99 -10.88 13.37
CA LEU A 118 -1.50 -9.76 12.58
C LEU A 118 -1.52 -10.08 11.08
N TYR A 119 -0.47 -10.68 10.55
CA TYR A 119 -0.43 -11.09 9.14
C TYR A 119 -1.52 -12.10 8.79
N ARG A 120 -1.79 -13.06 9.69
CA ARG A 120 -2.82 -14.08 9.48
C ARG A 120 -4.21 -13.46 9.45
N GLU A 121 -4.49 -12.54 10.37
CA GLU A 121 -5.77 -11.83 10.45
C GLU A 121 -5.99 -10.90 9.25
N GLU A 122 -4.96 -10.14 8.89
CA GLU A 122 -5.04 -9.10 7.85
C GLU A 122 -4.56 -9.54 6.47
N ARG A 123 -4.29 -10.84 6.28
CA ARG A 123 -3.84 -11.43 5.01
C ARG A 123 -4.62 -10.95 3.78
N PRO A 124 -5.97 -10.97 3.75
CA PRO A 124 -6.72 -10.52 2.57
C PRO A 124 -6.51 -9.04 2.29
N GLN A 125 -6.38 -8.22 3.34
CA GLN A 125 -6.13 -6.80 3.19
C GLN A 125 -4.72 -6.55 2.63
N ILE A 126 -3.70 -7.22 3.16
CA ILE A 126 -2.32 -7.09 2.67
C ILE A 126 -2.22 -7.45 1.18
N LYS A 127 -2.94 -8.49 0.73
CA LYS A 127 -3.01 -8.82 -0.70
C LYS A 127 -3.64 -7.69 -1.53
N ARG A 128 -4.70 -7.05 -1.03
CA ARG A 128 -5.31 -5.86 -1.66
C ARG A 128 -4.34 -4.68 -1.71
N MET A 129 -3.54 -4.46 -0.66
CA MET A 129 -2.52 -3.40 -0.62
C MET A 129 -1.43 -3.59 -1.67
N ILE A 130 -0.94 -4.84 -1.83
CA ILE A 130 0.04 -5.19 -2.87
C ILE A 130 -0.55 -4.93 -4.25
N LEU A 131 -1.78 -5.38 -4.50
CA LEU A 131 -2.44 -5.20 -5.79
C LEU A 131 -2.71 -3.73 -6.09
N GLY A 132 -3.28 -3.00 -5.12
CA GLY A 132 -3.59 -1.58 -5.23
C GLY A 132 -2.34 -0.74 -5.49
N SER A 133 -1.24 -1.01 -4.76
CA SER A 133 0.03 -0.32 -4.98
C SER A 133 0.63 -0.62 -6.35
N LYS A 134 0.54 -1.86 -6.86
CA LYS A 134 0.99 -2.20 -8.22
C LYS A 134 0.18 -1.47 -9.29
N ILE A 135 -1.14 -1.45 -9.15
CA ILE A 135 -2.04 -0.74 -10.08
C ILE A 135 -1.73 0.75 -10.04
N ALA A 136 -1.61 1.34 -8.86
CA ALA A 136 -1.23 2.74 -8.69
C ALA A 136 0.11 3.05 -9.37
N GLY A 137 1.14 2.21 -9.16
CA GLY A 137 2.43 2.35 -9.81
C GLY A 137 2.33 2.34 -11.35
N ILE A 138 1.54 1.44 -11.93
CA ILE A 138 1.28 1.40 -13.38
C ILE A 138 0.58 2.68 -13.84
N CYS A 139 -0.44 3.14 -13.11
CA CYS A 139 -1.16 4.38 -13.42
C CYS A 139 -0.22 5.60 -13.40
N PHE A 140 0.69 5.71 -12.43
CA PHE A 140 1.67 6.79 -12.38
C PHE A 140 2.66 6.75 -13.55
N LEU A 141 3.10 5.57 -13.98
CA LEU A 141 3.95 5.43 -15.18
C LEU A 141 3.19 5.82 -16.45
N ALA A 142 1.93 5.40 -16.59
CA ALA A 142 1.09 5.81 -17.72
C ALA A 142 0.87 7.32 -17.74
N ASN A 143 0.61 7.92 -16.57
CA ASN A 143 0.47 9.37 -16.42
C ASN A 143 1.76 10.12 -16.80
N ALA A 144 2.93 9.63 -16.38
CA ALA A 144 4.22 10.21 -16.76
C ALA A 144 4.43 10.17 -18.28
N LEU A 145 4.02 9.08 -18.93
CA LEU A 145 4.13 8.91 -20.38
C LEU A 145 3.20 9.89 -21.13
N ILE A 146 1.95 10.03 -20.68
CA ILE A 146 1.00 11.01 -21.23
C ILE A 146 1.55 12.44 -21.07
N GLN A 147 2.03 12.81 -19.89
CA GLN A 147 2.63 14.13 -19.65
C GLN A 147 3.85 14.37 -20.55
N THR A 148 4.68 13.36 -20.78
CA THR A 148 5.83 13.46 -21.68
C THR A 148 5.41 13.71 -23.14
N ILE A 149 4.38 13.00 -23.62
CA ILE A 149 3.83 13.22 -24.96
C ILE A 149 3.23 14.62 -25.09
N LEU A 150 2.44 15.05 -24.12
CA LEU A 150 1.84 16.39 -24.10
C LEU A 150 2.90 17.48 -24.09
N LEU A 151 3.97 17.31 -23.31
CA LEU A 151 5.10 18.23 -23.32
C LEU A 151 5.77 18.27 -24.69
N ALA A 152 6.05 17.11 -25.31
CA ALA A 152 6.68 17.06 -26.63
C ALA A 152 5.86 17.78 -27.72
N ILE A 153 4.53 17.71 -27.66
CA ILE A 153 3.63 18.40 -28.61
C ILE A 153 3.62 19.92 -28.34
N ASN A 154 3.56 20.34 -27.07
CA ASN A 154 3.36 21.74 -26.68
C ASN A 154 4.66 22.53 -26.45
N VAL A 155 5.83 21.90 -26.47
CA VAL A 155 7.13 22.60 -26.39
C VAL A 155 7.29 23.58 -27.55
N ASN A 156 6.77 23.25 -28.72
CA ASN A 156 6.90 24.09 -29.92
C ASN A 156 5.93 25.28 -29.96
N SER A 157 4.90 25.29 -29.10
CA SER A 157 3.89 26.36 -29.06
C SER A 157 4.23 27.50 -28.10
N GLY A 158 5.38 27.44 -27.41
CA GLY A 158 5.87 28.50 -26.51
C GLY A 158 5.01 28.73 -25.26
N SER A 159 4.00 27.87 -25.04
CA SER A 159 2.93 28.05 -24.06
C SER A 159 3.10 27.22 -22.79
N VAL A 160 4.22 26.50 -22.64
CA VAL A 160 4.47 25.60 -21.50
C VAL A 160 5.68 26.07 -20.70
N GLU A 161 5.46 26.31 -19.41
CA GLU A 161 6.55 26.45 -18.44
C GLU A 161 7.24 25.08 -18.27
N LEU A 162 8.46 24.97 -18.80
CA LEU A 162 9.24 23.73 -18.81
C LEU A 162 9.53 23.19 -17.39
N ALA A 163 9.78 24.08 -16.42
CA ALA A 163 10.16 23.71 -15.06
C ALA A 163 9.08 22.89 -14.32
N PRO A 164 7.82 23.34 -14.19
CA PRO A 164 6.77 22.55 -13.53
C PRO A 164 6.41 21.28 -14.30
N ALA A 165 6.47 21.30 -15.65
CA ALA A 165 6.17 20.12 -16.47
C ALA A 165 7.19 19.00 -16.25
N ILE A 166 8.48 19.31 -16.26
CA ILE A 166 9.55 18.34 -15.99
C ILE A 166 9.44 17.82 -14.55
N GLY A 167 9.14 18.69 -13.59
CA GLY A 167 8.92 18.29 -12.19
C GLY A 167 7.78 17.27 -12.04
N GLY A 168 6.64 17.51 -12.69
CA GLY A 168 5.49 16.60 -12.67
C GLY A 168 5.79 15.22 -13.26
N ILE A 169 6.54 15.18 -14.38
CA ILE A 169 6.97 13.93 -15.02
C ILE A 169 7.92 13.16 -14.10
N LEU A 170 8.91 13.85 -13.51
CA LEU A 170 9.89 13.23 -12.63
C LEU A 170 9.22 12.59 -11.40
N VAL A 171 8.33 13.33 -10.75
CA VAL A 171 7.57 12.84 -9.59
C VAL A 171 6.72 11.63 -9.97
N SER A 172 6.02 11.69 -11.09
CA SER A 172 5.18 10.57 -11.57
C SER A 172 6.02 9.33 -11.89
N CYS A 173 7.20 9.49 -12.50
CA CYS A 173 8.13 8.39 -12.74
C CYS A 173 8.65 7.77 -11.44
N ILE A 174 9.09 8.58 -10.47
CA ILE A 174 9.57 8.10 -9.18
C ILE A 174 8.47 7.32 -8.47
N MET A 175 7.26 7.89 -8.37
CA MET A 175 6.12 7.23 -7.74
C MET A 175 5.74 5.93 -8.46
N GLY A 176 5.81 5.90 -9.79
CA GLY A 176 5.58 4.72 -10.59
C GLY A 176 6.58 3.58 -10.31
N VAL A 177 7.88 3.89 -10.28
CA VAL A 177 8.94 2.92 -9.99
C VAL A 177 8.83 2.41 -8.56
N VAL A 178 8.65 3.30 -7.59
CA VAL A 178 8.52 2.94 -6.17
C VAL A 178 7.26 2.10 -5.93
N GLY A 179 6.14 2.47 -6.57
CA GLY A 179 4.87 1.73 -6.51
C GLY A 179 4.94 0.33 -7.11
N PHE A 180 5.87 0.07 -8.03
CA PHE A 180 6.10 -1.27 -8.56
C PHE A 180 7.09 -2.08 -7.71
N PHE A 181 8.18 -1.45 -7.28
CA PHE A 181 9.30 -2.13 -6.63
C PHE A 181 8.99 -2.59 -5.20
N LEU A 182 8.35 -1.74 -4.38
CA LEU A 182 8.06 -2.05 -2.98
C LEU A 182 7.05 -3.20 -2.82
N PRO A 183 5.90 -3.21 -3.53
CA PRO A 183 4.97 -4.34 -3.44
C PRO A 183 5.55 -5.63 -4.01
N SER A 184 6.41 -5.55 -5.03
CA SER A 184 7.11 -6.72 -5.59
C SER A 184 8.09 -7.33 -4.58
N SER A 185 8.85 -6.48 -3.88
CA SER A 185 9.77 -6.91 -2.83
C SER A 185 9.01 -7.49 -1.64
N PHE A 186 7.93 -6.85 -1.21
CA PHE A 186 7.11 -7.34 -0.11
C PHE A 186 6.37 -8.63 -0.45
N HIS A 187 5.91 -8.81 -1.69
CA HIS A 187 5.24 -10.03 -2.13
C HIS A 187 6.09 -11.29 -1.89
N LYS A 188 7.41 -11.21 -2.08
CA LYS A 188 8.33 -12.33 -1.78
C LYS A 188 8.31 -12.70 -0.30
N TYR A 189 8.26 -11.72 0.60
CA TYR A 189 8.16 -11.95 2.04
C TYR A 189 6.78 -12.48 2.43
N ALA A 190 5.72 -11.94 1.84
CA ALA A 190 4.35 -12.39 2.05
C ALA A 190 4.17 -13.88 1.67
N VAL A 191 4.75 -14.34 0.56
CA VAL A 191 4.71 -15.77 0.18
C VAL A 191 5.38 -16.65 1.24
N CYS A 192 6.54 -16.24 1.76
CA CYS A 192 7.21 -16.99 2.82
C CYS A 192 6.41 -17.02 4.12
N TRP A 193 5.72 -15.92 4.46
CA TRP A 193 4.84 -15.86 5.62
C TRP A 193 3.59 -16.72 5.44
N ASP A 194 3.00 -16.73 4.25
CA ASP A 194 1.88 -17.60 3.88
C ASP A 194 2.23 -19.08 4.07
N GLU A 195 3.42 -19.51 3.64
CA GLU A 195 3.90 -20.87 3.86
C GLU A 195 4.07 -21.21 5.35
N ARG A 196 4.60 -20.29 6.17
CA ARG A 196 4.78 -20.49 7.62
C ARG A 196 3.44 -20.59 8.35
N VAL A 197 2.45 -19.80 7.94
CA VAL A 197 1.10 -19.84 8.51
C VAL A 197 0.40 -21.14 8.15
N LEU A 198 0.44 -21.54 6.87
CA LEU A 198 -0.17 -22.81 6.41
C LEU A 198 0.45 -24.02 7.13
N LYS A 199 1.78 -24.07 7.24
CA LYS A 199 2.47 -25.15 7.93
C LYS A 199 2.07 -25.23 9.42
N SER A 200 1.89 -24.09 10.08
CA SER A 200 1.45 -24.05 11.47
C SER A 200 -0.01 -24.52 11.63
N GLU A 201 -0.89 -24.18 10.69
CA GLU A 201 -2.28 -24.66 10.69
C GLU A 201 -2.38 -26.17 10.47
N ASP A 202 -1.60 -26.73 9.54
CA ASP A 202 -1.60 -28.17 9.27
C ASP A 202 -1.06 -28.98 10.47
N VAL A 203 -0.01 -28.49 11.13
CA VAL A 203 0.48 -29.10 12.39
C VAL A 203 -0.58 -29.04 13.48
N GLY A 204 -1.27 -27.90 13.63
CA GLY A 204 -2.35 -27.75 14.60
C GLY A 204 -3.51 -28.71 14.36
N ARG A 205 -3.94 -28.90 13.10
CA ARG A 205 -4.98 -29.86 12.74
C ARG A 205 -4.57 -31.30 13.02
N ASN A 206 -3.33 -31.66 12.70
CA ASN A 206 -2.82 -33.00 12.97
C ASN A 206 -2.81 -33.30 14.48
N ILE A 207 -2.39 -32.34 15.32
CA ILE A 207 -2.42 -32.51 16.78
C ILE A 207 -3.86 -32.63 17.29
N ALA A 208 -4.79 -31.82 16.75
CA ALA A 208 -6.21 -31.91 17.11
C ALA A 208 -6.81 -33.28 16.76
N SER A 209 -6.54 -33.80 15.56
CA SER A 209 -7.01 -35.14 15.17
C SER A 209 -6.41 -36.25 16.03
N PHE A 210 -5.13 -36.13 16.43
CA PHE A 210 -4.51 -37.08 17.36
C PHE A 210 -5.16 -37.06 18.75
N MET A 211 -5.57 -35.89 19.24
CA MET A 211 -6.27 -35.76 20.52
C MET A 211 -7.69 -36.32 20.47
N GLU A 212 -8.41 -36.13 19.36
CA GLU A 212 -9.75 -36.71 19.15
C GLU A 212 -9.72 -38.24 18.98
N GLU A 213 -8.66 -38.79 18.39
CA GLU A 213 -8.50 -40.23 18.18
C GLU A 213 -8.08 -40.98 19.47
N HIS A 214 -7.53 -40.26 20.46
CA HIS A 214 -7.05 -40.82 21.74
C HIS A 214 -7.87 -40.36 22.96
N SER A 215 -9.04 -39.73 22.76
CA SER A 215 -10.02 -39.43 23.83
C SER A 215 -11.20 -40.41 23.81
#